data_AF-A0A965MGE3-F1
#
_entry.id   AF-A0A965MGE3-F1
#
_cell.length_a   1.000
_cell.length_b   1.000
_cell.length_c   1.000
_cell.angle_alpha   90.00
_cell.angle_beta   90.00
_cell.angle_gamma   90.00
#
_symmetry.space_group_name_H-M   'P 1'
#
loop_
_entity.id
_entity.type
_entity.pdbx_description
1 polymer ?
#
loop_
_entity_poly.entity_id
_entity_poly.type
_entity_poly.pdbx_seq_one_letter_code
_entity_poly.pdbx_strand_id
1 'polypeptide(L)' 'MKRVFFLIMFLFHASYAFGQFIDTKWKVTDFLGEAWFADTKNIIGKTQDFYKGWSEGVFYSCDYAG' A
#
# COMPACT_ATOMS: atom_id res chain seq x y z
N MET A 1 20.88 29.27 24.00
CA MET A 1 21.49 28.13 23.26
C MET A 1 20.71 26.83 23.40
N LYS A 2 20.32 26.39 24.62
CA LYS A 2 19.52 25.15 24.81
C LYS A 2 18.21 25.10 24.00
N ARG A 3 17.48 26.21 23.90
CA ARG A 3 16.22 26.29 23.13
C ARG A 3 16.41 26.10 21.62
N VAL A 4 17.53 26.60 21.07
CA VAL A 4 17.87 26.44 19.65
C VAL A 4 18.26 24.99 19.35
N PHE A 5 18.97 24.34 20.27
CA PHE A 5 19.32 22.93 20.18
C PHE A 5 18.08 22.03 20.11
N PHE A 6 17.08 22.26 20.98
CA PHE A 6 15.82 21.52 20.93
C PHE A 6 15.03 21.77 19.64
N LEU A 7 15.05 23.00 19.12
CA LEU A 7 14.39 23.35 17.84
C LEU A 7 15.01 22.58 16.67
N ILE A 8 16.33 22.49 16.63
CA ILE A 8 17.08 21.75 15.61
C ILE A 8 16.78 20.25 15.72
N MET A 9 16.79 19.67 16.92
CA MET A 9 16.42 18.25 17.12
C MET A 9 15.00 17.92 16.64
N PHE A 10 14.04 18.84 16.83
CA PHE A 10 12.64 18.64 16.43
C PHE A 10 12.49 18.64 14.90
N LEU A 11 13.24 19.51 14.20
CA LEU A 11 13.23 19.57 12.74
C LEU A 11 13.83 18.32 12.06
N PHE A 12 14.78 17.65 12.71
CA PHE A 12 15.39 16.40 12.20
C PHE A 12 14.60 15.13 12.54
N HIS A 13 13.58 15.18 13.41
CA HIS A 13 12.75 14.01 13.75
C HIS A 13 11.59 13.78 12.76
N ALA A 14 11.27 14.76 11.90
CA ALA A 14 10.11 14.69 11.01
C ALA A 14 10.28 13.78 9.78
N SER A 15 11.45 13.15 9.58
CA SER A 15 11.81 12.56 8.28
C SER A 15 11.68 11.03 8.15
N TYR A 16 10.98 10.33 9.04
CA TYR A 16 11.03 8.84 9.04
C TYR A 16 9.69 8.10 8.86
N ALA A 17 8.59 8.79 8.56
CA ALA A 17 7.33 8.11 8.21
C ALA A 17 7.18 7.94 6.69
N PHE A 18 8.17 7.34 6.02
CA PHE A 18 7.97 6.88 4.66
C PHE A 18 7.34 5.48 4.70
N GLY A 19 6.11 5.37 4.21
CA GLY A 19 5.53 4.05 3.94
C GLY A 19 6.42 3.32 2.95
N GLN A 20 6.84 2.09 3.29
CA GLN A 20 7.55 1.25 2.34
C GLN A 20 6.54 0.78 1.29
N PHE A 21 6.48 1.47 0.16
CA PHE A 21 5.70 1.02 -0.99
C PHE A 21 6.42 -0.15 -1.65
N ILE A 22 5.67 -1.21 -1.91
CA ILE A 22 6.14 -2.32 -2.73
C ILE A 22 5.70 -2.08 -4.18
N ASP A 23 6.66 -2.05 -5.09
CA ASP A 23 6.40 -2.00 -6.53
C ASP A 23 6.41 -3.43 -7.07
N THR A 24 5.22 -3.98 -7.35
CA THR A 24 5.08 -5.40 -7.66
C THR A 24 3.78 -5.69 -8.43
N LYS A 25 3.74 -6.87 -9.05
CA LYS A 25 2.55 -7.48 -9.66
C LYS A 25 2.34 -8.85 -9.04
N TRP A 26 1.19 -9.06 -8.42
CA TRP A 26 0.81 -10.35 -7.84
C TRP A 26 -0.24 -11.03 -8.71
N LYS A 27 -0.19 -12.36 -8.77
CA LYS A 27 -1.24 -13.18 -9.38
C LYS A 27 -1.93 -13.96 -8.28
N VAL A 28 -3.26 -13.92 -8.25
CA VAL A 28 -4.04 -14.67 -7.26
C VAL A 28 -3.99 -16.15 -7.61
N THR A 29 -3.48 -16.96 -6.68
CA THR A 29 -3.39 -18.42 -6.85
C THR A 29 -4.52 -19.15 -6.12
N ASP A 30 -5.06 -18.56 -5.06
CA ASP A 30 -6.16 -19.11 -4.28
C ASP A 30 -6.95 -17.97 -3.60
N PHE A 31 -8.18 -18.25 -3.17
CA PHE A 31 -9.04 -17.31 -2.47
C PHE A 31 -9.81 -18.01 -1.34
N LEU A 32 -9.66 -17.49 -0.11
CA LEU A 32 -10.45 -17.88 1.04
C LEU A 32 -11.45 -16.78 1.37
N GLY A 33 -12.73 -17.07 1.24
CA GLY A 33 -13.78 -16.12 1.56
C GLY A 33 -15.16 -16.67 1.28
N GLU A 34 -16.14 -15.84 1.54
CA GLU A 34 -17.54 -16.18 1.43
C GLU A 34 -18.05 -15.97 0.00
N ALA A 35 -18.56 -17.04 -0.63
CA ALA A 35 -19.00 -17.05 -2.04
C ALA A 35 -20.14 -16.07 -2.38
N TRP A 36 -20.76 -15.48 -1.35
CA TRP A 36 -21.87 -14.53 -1.43
C TRP A 36 -21.36 -13.10 -1.57
N PHE A 37 -20.11 -12.84 -1.16
CA PHE A 37 -19.44 -11.55 -1.32
C PHE A 37 -18.49 -11.53 -2.52
N ALA A 38 -18.14 -12.69 -3.08
CA ALA A 38 -17.15 -12.79 -4.13
C ALA A 38 -17.34 -14.01 -5.05
N ASP A 39 -17.27 -13.79 -6.37
CA ASP A 39 -17.17 -14.87 -7.36
C ASP A 39 -15.70 -15.23 -7.62
N THR A 40 -15.29 -16.41 -7.16
CA THR A 40 -13.90 -16.88 -7.26
C THR A 40 -13.41 -16.98 -8.70
N LYS A 41 -14.29 -17.18 -9.69
CA LYS A 41 -13.93 -17.23 -11.11
C LYS A 41 -13.43 -15.88 -11.64
N ASN A 42 -13.88 -14.79 -11.01
CA ASN A 42 -13.42 -13.45 -11.32
C ASN A 42 -12.19 -13.04 -10.50
N ILE A 43 -11.71 -13.91 -9.61
CA ILE A 43 -10.60 -13.62 -8.69
C ILE A 43 -9.36 -14.46 -9.02
N ILE A 44 -9.47 -15.78 -8.99
CA ILE A 44 -8.33 -16.68 -9.15
C ILE A 44 -7.74 -16.52 -10.55
N GLY A 45 -6.42 -16.38 -10.61
CA GLY A 45 -5.66 -16.17 -11.85
C GLY A 45 -5.60 -14.73 -12.34
N LYS A 46 -6.36 -13.80 -11.74
CA LYS A 46 -6.24 -12.35 -11.99
C LYS A 46 -5.04 -11.76 -11.27
N THR A 47 -4.72 -10.52 -11.59
CA THR A 47 -3.57 -9.80 -11.04
C THR A 47 -3.96 -8.60 -10.20
N GLN A 48 -3.04 -8.20 -9.33
CA GLN A 48 -3.06 -6.94 -8.60
C GLN A 48 -1.70 -6.28 -8.78
N ASP A 49 -1.71 -5.04 -9.25
CA ASP A 49 -0.54 -4.24 -9.50
C ASP A 49 -0.43 -3.17 -8.41
N PHE A 50 0.81 -2.91 -7.98
CA PHE A 50 1.16 -1.86 -7.04
C PHE A 50 2.36 -1.09 -7.58
N TYR A 51 2.26 0.24 -7.59
CA TYR A 51 3.35 1.11 -8.01
C TYR A 51 3.30 2.45 -7.27
N LYS A 52 4.26 2.70 -6.38
CA LYS A 52 4.47 3.98 -5.70
C LYS A 52 3.22 4.58 -5.05
N GLY A 53 2.30 3.75 -4.57
CA GLY A 53 1.03 4.14 -3.95
C GLY A 53 -0.20 4.05 -4.87
N TRP A 54 -0.01 3.88 -6.17
CA TRP A 54 -1.07 3.48 -7.09
C TRP A 54 -1.31 1.96 -7.00
N SER A 55 -2.57 1.55 -7.16
CA SER A 55 -2.92 0.14 -7.30
C SER A 55 -4.05 -0.06 -8.29
N GLU A 56 -3.99 -1.13 -9.07
CA GLU A 56 -5.07 -1.55 -9.97
C GLU A 56 -5.13 -3.07 -10.04
N GLY A 57 -6.34 -3.60 -10.02
CA GLY A 57 -6.57 -5.02 -10.21
C GLY A 57 -7.82 -5.53 -9.54
N VAL A 58 -7.77 -6.80 -9.19
CA VAL A 58 -8.92 -7.57 -8.72
C VAL A 58 -9.48 -7.13 -7.36
N PHE A 59 -8.66 -6.55 -6.48
CA PHE A 59 -9.08 -6.14 -5.13
C PHE A 59 -9.11 -4.63 -4.95
N TYR A 60 -8.11 -3.93 -5.48
CA TYR A 60 -7.93 -2.50 -5.26
C TYR A 60 -7.74 -1.75 -6.57
N SER A 61 -8.38 -0.59 -6.64
CA SER A 61 -8.23 0.39 -7.72
C SER A 61 -8.14 1.77 -7.08
N CYS A 62 -6.91 2.21 -6.80
CA CYS A 62 -6.62 3.43 -6.05
C CYS A 62 -5.61 4.28 -6.82
N ASP A 63 -5.88 5.59 -6.92
CA ASP A 63 -4.96 6.55 -7.53
C ASP A 63 -4.13 7.28 -6.46
N TYR A 64 -3.00 6.68 -6.06
CA TYR A 64 -2.06 7.23 -5.06
C TYR A 64 -2.69 7.61 -3.72
N ALA A 65 -3.84 7.03 -3.39
CA ALA A 65 -4.67 7.45 -2.25
C ALA A 65 -4.26 6.84 -0.91
N GLY A 66 -3.23 5.96 -0.89
CA GLY A 66 -2.55 5.48 0.32
C GLY A 66 -3.47 4.99 1.43
#